data_AF-A0A1T4ZEI5-F1
#
_entry.id   AF-A0A1T4ZEI5-F1
#
_cell.length_a   1.000
_cell.length_b   1.000
_cell.length_c   1.000
_cell.angle_alpha   90.00
_cell.angle_beta   90.00
_cell.angle_gamma   90.00
#
_symmetry.space_group_name_H-M   'P 1'
#
loop_
_entity.id
_entity.type
_entity.pdbx_description
1 polymer ?
#
loop_
_entity_poly.entity_id
_entity_poly.type
_entity_poly.pdbx_seq_one_letter_code
_entity_poly.pdbx_strand_id
1 'polypeptide(L)'
;MIQKKFLTAALIAASLSLESLPVNAGVLGGINMTKACQQQTLVYNVDAVLVGNPQNAYSWRCRVYFMSFGKLWPWWDYSVDMTAACRKQYNNPRAFAETTNWQSPYSWRCRVN
;
A
#
# COMPACT_ATOMS: atom_id res chain seq x y z
N MET A 1 63.96 -43.49 12.44
CA MET A 1 63.62 -42.07 12.68
C MET A 1 62.74 -41.59 11.52
N ILE A 2 61.47 -41.24 11.80
CA ILE A 2 60.83 -39.90 11.60
C ILE A 2 60.71 -39.51 10.10
N GLN A 3 59.55 -39.30 9.46
CA GLN A 3 58.47 -38.31 9.68
C GLN A 3 57.22 -38.73 8.87
N LYS A 4 56.03 -38.74 9.48
CA LYS A 4 54.73 -38.79 8.79
C LYS A 4 54.33 -37.35 8.42
N LYS A 5 54.19 -37.05 7.13
CA LYS A 5 53.70 -35.73 6.68
C LYS A 5 52.18 -35.74 6.64
N PHE A 6 51.56 -35.11 7.63
CA PHE A 6 50.15 -34.71 7.57
C PHE A 6 50.04 -33.43 6.74
N LEU A 7 49.31 -33.48 5.63
CA LEU A 7 48.94 -32.30 4.85
C LEU A 7 47.49 -31.94 5.17
N THR A 8 47.33 -30.89 5.96
CA THR A 8 46.04 -30.30 6.33
C THR A 8 45.52 -29.49 5.15
N ALA A 9 44.41 -29.91 4.53
CA ALA A 9 43.73 -29.14 3.51
C ALA A 9 42.89 -28.02 4.17
N ALA A 10 43.22 -26.76 3.87
CA ALA A 10 42.44 -25.61 4.32
C ALA A 10 41.24 -25.40 3.38
N LEU A 11 40.02 -25.60 3.87
CA LEU A 11 38.80 -25.18 3.19
C LEU A 11 38.63 -23.66 3.32
N ILE A 12 38.78 -22.94 2.20
CA ILE A 12 38.40 -21.52 2.10
C ILE A 12 36.91 -21.48 1.77
N ALA A 13 36.07 -21.20 2.76
CA ALA A 13 34.67 -20.87 2.54
C ALA A 13 34.58 -19.44 1.99
N ALA A 14 34.36 -19.30 0.68
CA ALA A 14 34.08 -18.01 0.06
C ALA A 14 32.65 -17.58 0.42
N SER A 15 32.52 -16.65 1.36
CA SER A 15 31.28 -15.97 1.70
C SER A 15 30.87 -15.05 0.56
N LEU A 16 29.87 -15.47 -0.22
CA LEU A 16 29.19 -14.61 -1.20
C LEU A 16 28.35 -13.58 -0.44
N SER A 17 28.89 -12.38 -0.26
CA SER A 17 28.12 -11.21 0.16
C SER A 17 27.15 -10.86 -0.96
N LEU A 18 25.87 -11.22 -0.81
CA LEU A 18 24.80 -10.67 -1.63
C LEU A 18 24.59 -9.21 -1.21
N GLU A 19 25.25 -8.29 -1.90
CA GLU A 19 24.93 -6.87 -1.82
C GLU A 19 23.59 -6.65 -2.53
N SER A 20 22.51 -6.63 -1.75
CA SER A 20 21.20 -6.23 -2.27
C SER A 20 21.27 -4.76 -2.68
N LEU A 21 21.23 -4.49 -3.98
CA LEU A 21 21.07 -3.13 -4.49
C LEU A 21 19.79 -2.50 -3.91
N PRO A 22 19.81 -1.20 -3.56
CA PRO A 22 18.62 -0.51 -3.08
C PRO A 22 17.55 -0.57 -4.17
N VAL A 23 16.45 -1.25 -3.88
CA VAL A 23 15.31 -1.30 -4.77
C VAL A 23 14.75 0.13 -4.83
N ASN A 24 14.86 0.77 -5.99
CA ASN A 24 14.42 2.15 -6.16
C ASN A 24 12.88 2.13 -6.13
N ALA A 25 12.32 2.54 -5.00
CA ALA A 25 10.90 2.41 -4.76
C ALA A 25 10.10 3.27 -5.77
N GLY A 26 9.62 2.64 -6.84
CA GLY A 26 8.96 3.32 -7.95
C GLY A 26 7.58 3.85 -7.56
N VAL A 27 7.29 5.11 -7.90
CA VAL A 27 5.94 5.67 -7.76
C VAL A 27 5.06 5.13 -8.89
N LEU A 28 4.01 4.38 -8.54
CA LEU A 28 3.04 3.85 -9.49
C LEU A 28 2.00 4.89 -9.91
N GLY A 29 1.65 5.81 -9.00
CA GLY A 29 0.70 6.91 -9.24
C GLY A 29 -0.19 7.22 -8.04
N GLY A 30 -1.31 7.92 -8.26
CA GLY A 30 -2.30 8.23 -7.22
C GLY A 30 -3.31 7.11 -6.96
N ILE A 31 -4.14 7.26 -5.92
CA ILE A 31 -5.25 6.36 -5.59
C ILE A 31 -6.56 6.95 -6.10
N ASN A 32 -7.33 6.16 -6.86
CA ASN A 32 -8.71 6.49 -7.19
C ASN A 32 -9.61 6.13 -6.00
N MET A 33 -9.96 7.12 -5.18
CA MET A 33 -10.68 6.91 -3.93
C MET A 33 -12.07 6.32 -4.13
N THR A 34 -12.81 6.76 -5.15
CA THR A 34 -14.15 6.22 -5.46
C THR A 34 -14.06 4.73 -5.78
N LYS A 35 -13.12 4.35 -6.66
CA LYS A 35 -12.90 2.94 -7.01
C LYS A 35 -12.41 2.13 -5.80
N ALA A 36 -11.53 2.71 -4.98
CA ALA A 36 -11.05 2.08 -3.74
C ALA A 36 -12.22 1.71 -2.82
N CYS A 37 -13.13 2.65 -2.57
CA CYS A 37 -14.31 2.43 -1.73
C CYS A 37 -15.25 1.37 -2.31
N GLN A 38 -15.53 1.42 -3.61
CA GLN A 38 -16.37 0.43 -4.29
C GLN A 38 -15.77 -0.98 -4.28
N GLN A 39 -14.44 -1.10 -4.26
CA GLN A 39 -13.74 -2.39 -4.25
C GLN A 39 -13.47 -2.94 -2.84
N GLN A 40 -13.56 -2.11 -1.81
CA GLN A 40 -13.31 -2.51 -0.42
C GLN A 40 -14.52 -3.22 0.20
N THR A 41 -15.73 -2.93 -0.27
CA THR A 41 -16.97 -3.56 0.18
C THR A 41 -17.79 -4.09 -0.99
N LEU A 42 -18.73 -4.99 -0.73
CA LEU A 42 -19.71 -5.47 -1.72
C LEU A 42 -21.00 -4.62 -1.74
N VAL A 43 -21.02 -3.51 -1.00
CA VAL A 43 -22.18 -2.63 -0.89
C VAL A 43 -22.29 -1.76 -2.15
N TYR A 44 -23.46 -1.80 -2.77
CA TYR A 44 -23.87 -0.90 -3.84
C TYR A 44 -24.34 0.43 -3.20
N ASN A 45 -23.97 1.59 -3.76
CA ASN A 45 -24.16 2.96 -3.21
C ASN A 45 -23.10 3.39 -2.18
N VAL A 46 -21.85 3.46 -2.63
CA VAL A 46 -20.73 3.97 -1.85
C VAL A 46 -19.98 5.05 -2.63
N ASP A 47 -19.71 6.18 -1.98
CA ASP A 47 -18.84 7.23 -2.49
C ASP A 47 -17.62 7.46 -1.60
N ALA A 48 -16.57 8.02 -2.19
CA ALA A 48 -15.45 8.57 -1.44
C ALA A 48 -15.72 10.04 -1.10
N VAL A 49 -15.58 10.38 0.18
CA VAL A 49 -15.82 11.73 0.71
C VAL A 49 -14.70 12.16 1.65
N LEU A 50 -14.53 13.48 1.81
CA LEU A 50 -13.68 14.03 2.86
C LEU A 50 -14.52 14.33 4.09
N VAL A 51 -14.10 13.79 5.23
CA VAL A 51 -14.77 13.95 6.53
C VAL A 51 -13.76 14.48 7.55
N GLY A 52 -14.20 15.45 8.36
CA GLY A 52 -13.34 16.15 9.32
C GLY A 52 -12.61 17.31 8.65
N ASN A 53 -11.27 17.31 8.70
CA ASN A 53 -10.47 18.38 8.13
C ASN A 53 -10.18 18.15 6.63
N PRO A 54 -10.78 18.91 5.70
CA PRO A 54 -10.57 18.70 4.26
C PRO A 54 -9.14 19.00 3.80
N GLN A 55 -8.27 19.51 4.67
CA GLN A 55 -6.85 19.71 4.41
C GLN A 55 -6.00 18.54 4.91
N ASN A 56 -6.58 17.42 5.37
CA ASN A 56 -5.82 16.30 5.90
C ASN A 56 -5.83 15.10 4.95
N ALA A 57 -4.66 14.52 4.66
CA ALA A 57 -4.49 13.26 3.92
C ALA A 57 -5.39 12.14 4.44
N TYR A 58 -5.59 12.06 5.75
CA TYR A 58 -6.34 11.00 6.44
C TYR A 58 -7.85 11.27 6.52
N SER A 59 -8.36 12.34 5.90
CA SER A 59 -9.78 12.68 5.93
C SER A 59 -10.65 11.92 4.94
N TRP A 60 -10.07 11.13 4.04
CA TRP A 60 -10.85 10.27 3.14
C TRP A 60 -11.63 9.20 3.90
N ARG A 61 -12.91 9.10 3.57
CA ARG A 61 -13.82 8.06 4.05
C ARG A 61 -14.63 7.51 2.89
N CYS A 62 -15.03 6.26 3.03
CA CYS A 62 -16.06 5.67 2.20
C CYS A 62 -17.41 5.85 2.90
N ARG A 63 -18.30 6.60 2.28
CA ARG A 63 -19.66 6.84 2.77
C ARG A 63 -20.62 5.88 2.12
N VAL A 64 -21.30 5.08 2.93
CA VAL A 64 -22.39 4.22 2.49
C VAL A 64 -23.68 5.01 2.51
N TYR A 65 -24.49 4.87 1.46
CA TYR A 65 -25.83 5.41 1.41
C TYR A 65 -26.88 4.31 1.45
N PHE A 66 -27.98 4.58 2.14
CA PHE A 66 -29.17 3.76 2.05
C PHE A 66 -30.25 4.51 1.28
N MET A 67 -31.08 3.77 0.53
CA MET A 67 -32.21 4.34 -0.20
C MET A 67 -33.43 4.37 0.71
N SER A 68 -34.03 5.55 0.91
CA SER A 68 -35.29 5.70 1.64
C SER A 68 -36.15 6.79 0.99
N PHE A 69 -37.43 6.48 0.79
CA PHE A 69 -38.39 7.35 0.10
C PHE A 69 -37.88 7.88 -1.26
N GLY A 70 -37.16 7.04 -2.03
CA GLY A 70 -36.60 7.40 -3.33
C GLY A 70 -35.39 8.35 -3.29
N LYS A 71 -34.77 8.55 -2.12
CA LYS A 71 -33.58 9.38 -1.93
C LYS A 71 -32.45 8.60 -1.27
N LEU A 72 -31.21 8.88 -1.67
CA LEU A 72 -30.02 8.37 -1.01
C LEU A 72 -29.72 9.19 0.24
N TRP A 73 -29.57 8.52 1.38
CA TRP A 73 -29.24 9.11 2.66
C TRP A 73 -27.93 8.53 3.20
N PRO A 74 -27.00 9.36 3.70
CA PRO A 74 -25.81 8.88 4.38
C PRO A 74 -26.17 7.95 5.53
N TRP A 75 -25.59 6.76 5.55
CA TRP A 75 -25.80 5.80 6.63
C TRP A 75 -24.63 5.79 7.61
N TRP A 76 -23.45 5.47 7.11
CA TRP A 76 -22.22 5.44 7.88
C TRP A 76 -21.01 5.71 7.00
N ASP A 77 -19.90 6.04 7.66
CA ASP A 77 -18.59 6.23 7.05
C ASP A 77 -17.60 5.17 7.57
N TYR A 78 -16.72 4.66 6.69
CA TYR A 78 -15.60 3.79 7.08
C TYR A 78 -14.29 4.25 6.44
N SER A 79 -13.16 3.82 7.01
CA SER A 79 -11.83 4.20 6.51
C SER A 79 -11.52 3.55 5.16
N VAL A 80 -10.85 4.29 4.27
CA VAL A 80 -10.29 3.73 3.04
C VAL A 80 -9.02 2.93 3.37
N ASP A 81 -8.96 1.67 2.96
CA ASP A 81 -7.74 0.88 2.99
C ASP A 81 -6.86 1.24 1.78
N MET A 82 -6.02 2.25 1.98
CA MET A 82 -5.17 2.82 0.93
C MET A 82 -4.21 1.78 0.34
N THR A 83 -3.64 0.91 1.17
CA THR A 83 -2.69 -0.11 0.71
C THR A 83 -3.38 -1.20 -0.10
N ALA A 84 -4.53 -1.70 0.34
CA ALA A 84 -5.31 -2.63 -0.47
C ALA A 84 -5.79 -2.00 -1.78
N ALA A 85 -6.15 -0.71 -1.76
CA ALA A 85 -6.50 0.04 -2.96
C ALA A 85 -5.34 0.10 -3.96
N CYS A 86 -4.11 0.38 -3.51
CA CYS A 86 -2.93 0.37 -4.37
C CYS A 86 -2.69 -1.00 -5.01
N ARG A 87 -2.78 -2.07 -4.22
CA ARG A 87 -2.58 -3.44 -4.72
C ARG A 87 -3.58 -3.81 -5.79
N LYS A 88 -4.86 -3.48 -5.58
CA LYS A 88 -5.95 -3.74 -6.52
C LYS A 88 -5.86 -2.86 -7.77
N GLN A 89 -5.65 -1.55 -7.61
CA GLN A 89 -5.66 -0.58 -8.71
C GLN A 89 -4.54 -0.84 -9.73
N TYR A 90 -3.35 -1.19 -9.24
CA TYR A 90 -2.18 -1.43 -10.10
C TYR A 90 -1.89 -2.92 -10.33
N ASN A 91 -2.78 -3.81 -9.88
CA ASN A 91 -2.61 -5.27 -9.96
C ASN A 91 -1.23 -5.75 -9.48
N ASN A 92 -0.77 -5.18 -8.36
CA ASN A 92 0.57 -5.45 -7.82
C ASN A 92 0.51 -5.75 -6.32
N PRO A 93 0.75 -6.99 -5.88
CA PRO A 93 0.64 -7.37 -4.46
C PRO A 93 1.71 -6.71 -3.58
N ARG A 94 2.81 -6.22 -4.16
CA ARG A 94 3.88 -5.49 -3.45
C ARG A 94 3.63 -3.98 -3.38
N ALA A 95 2.57 -3.48 -4.02
CA ALA A 95 2.25 -2.08 -3.92
C ALA A 95 1.78 -1.73 -2.50
N PHE A 96 2.15 -0.53 -2.05
CA PHE A 96 1.72 0.06 -0.78
C PHE A 96 1.39 1.53 -0.96
N ALA A 97 0.61 2.07 -0.02
CA ALA A 97 0.24 3.48 -0.03
C ALA A 97 1.14 4.30 0.88
N GLU A 98 1.48 5.50 0.44
CA GLU A 98 2.25 6.50 1.17
C GLU A 98 1.63 7.88 0.95
N THR A 99 1.65 8.74 1.98
CA THR A 99 1.28 10.16 1.82
C THR A 99 2.54 11.00 1.64
N THR A 100 2.57 11.84 0.60
CA THR A 100 3.70 12.75 0.37
C THR A 100 3.54 14.10 1.08
N ASN A 101 2.32 14.42 1.53
CA ASN A 101 2.01 15.64 2.28
C ASN A 101 0.73 15.42 3.09
N TRP A 102 0.86 15.33 4.41
CA TRP A 102 -0.27 15.09 5.31
C TRP A 102 -1.28 16.25 5.33
N GLN A 103 -0.89 17.45 4.89
CA GLN A 103 -1.73 18.65 4.76
C GLN A 103 -2.48 18.73 3.42
N SER A 104 -2.52 17.63 2.67
CA SER A 104 -3.32 17.55 1.45
C SER A 104 -4.04 16.20 1.36
N PRO A 105 -5.37 16.17 1.23
CA PRO A 105 -6.11 14.93 1.01
C PRO A 105 -5.67 14.18 -0.26
N TYR A 106 -5.13 14.89 -1.26
CA TYR A 106 -4.80 14.32 -2.58
C TYR A 106 -3.34 13.84 -2.71
N SER A 107 -2.60 13.82 -1.60
CA SER A 107 -1.17 13.48 -1.56
C SER A 107 -0.87 11.97 -1.49
N TRP A 108 -1.89 11.12 -1.44
CA TRP A 108 -1.69 9.68 -1.45
C TRP A 108 -1.08 9.21 -2.76
N ARG A 109 -0.06 8.36 -2.64
CA ARG A 109 0.67 7.74 -3.74
C ARG A 109 0.81 6.25 -3.49
N CYS A 110 0.69 5.48 -4.56
CA CYS A 110 1.05 4.08 -4.57
C CYS A 110 2.52 3.96 -4.96
N ARG A 111 3.25 3.15 -4.20
CA ARG A 111 4.66 2.82 -4.47
C ARG A 111 4.85 1.32 -4.45
N VAL A 112 5.96 0.88 -5.03
CA VAL A 112 6.50 -0.47 -4.88
C VAL A 112 7.91 -0.34 -4.37
N ASN A 113 8.34 -1.30 -3.56
CA ASN A 113 9.76 -1.54 -3.33
C ASN A 113 10.26 -2.41 -4.48
#